data_AF-A0A6N1DLV1-F1
#
_entry.id   AF-A0A6N1DLV1-F1
#
_cell.length_a   1.000
_cell.length_b   1.000
_cell.length_c   1.000
_cell.angle_alpha   90.00
_cell.angle_beta   90.00
_cell.angle_gamma   90.00
#
_symmetry.space_group_name_H-M   'P 1'
#
loop_
_entity.id
_entity.type
_entity.pdbx_description
1 polymer ?
#
loop_
_entity_poly.entity_id
_entity_poly.type
_entity_poly.pdbx_seq_one_letter_code
_entity_poly.pdbx_strand_id
1 'polypeptide(L)'
;MHRTRLGTRAKGGYSRKVAKREREPWLLAYSRSLSELPAAHIAALYGKRMQIELSFRDLKSHRFGAAFEDTLTRDAPRLEMLLLIHALAILAAWLEGVAVKSTTLGLQASAPCGKQKHSVVWLGWESLRRRHGILSPPAPDAVRRLRNLLVNAA
;
A
#
# COMPACT_ATOMS: atom_id res chain seq x y z
N MET A 1 -2.29 -26.27 -15.08
CA MET A 1 -2.97 -26.54 -13.79
C MET A 1 -2.85 -25.29 -12.92
N HIS A 2 -3.95 -24.77 -12.35
CA HIS A 2 -3.88 -23.58 -11.47
C HIS A 2 -3.18 -23.90 -10.14
N ARG A 3 -2.12 -23.15 -9.83
CA ARG A 3 -1.27 -23.33 -8.63
C ARG A 3 -1.41 -22.13 -7.69
N THR A 4 -1.27 -22.37 -6.40
CA THR A 4 -1.22 -21.33 -5.38
C THR A 4 0.15 -20.64 -5.40
N ARG A 5 0.28 -19.55 -4.65
CA ARG A 5 1.57 -18.86 -4.43
C ARG A 5 2.66 -19.78 -3.86
N LEU A 6 2.28 -20.87 -3.20
CA LEU A 6 3.19 -21.87 -2.63
C LEU A 6 3.50 -23.02 -3.61
N GLY A 7 3.08 -22.91 -4.88
CA GLY A 7 3.32 -23.93 -5.90
C GLY A 7 2.38 -25.14 -5.84
N THR A 8 1.55 -25.26 -4.80
CA THR A 8 0.59 -26.37 -4.63
C THR A 8 -0.66 -26.17 -5.48
N ARG A 9 -1.40 -27.24 -5.79
CA ARG A 9 -2.65 -27.14 -6.58
C ARG A 9 -3.71 -26.33 -5.82
N ALA A 10 -4.27 -25.31 -6.45
CA ALA A 10 -5.30 -24.47 -5.84
C ALA A 10 -6.65 -25.21 -5.77
N LYS A 11 -7.21 -25.36 -4.56
CA LYS A 11 -8.49 -26.03 -4.32
C LYS A 11 -9.69 -25.08 -4.17
N GLY A 12 -9.46 -23.81 -3.83
CA GLY A 12 -10.54 -22.83 -3.60
C GLY A 12 -11.37 -22.52 -4.84
N GLY A 13 -12.70 -22.50 -4.71
CA GLY A 13 -13.63 -22.21 -5.81
C GLY A 13 -13.45 -20.80 -6.39
N TYR A 14 -13.34 -19.79 -5.53
CA TYR A 14 -13.07 -18.41 -5.93
C TYR A 14 -11.76 -18.27 -6.71
N SER A 15 -10.67 -18.84 -6.20
CA SER A 15 -9.36 -18.81 -6.85
C SER A 15 -9.37 -19.46 -8.24
N ARG A 16 -10.10 -20.56 -8.40
CA ARG A 16 -10.29 -21.22 -9.71
C ARG A 16 -11.14 -20.38 -10.67
N LYS A 17 -12.19 -19.70 -10.19
CA LYS A 17 -13.00 -18.78 -11.00
C LYS A 17 -12.16 -17.61 -11.52
N VAL A 18 -11.37 -16.97 -10.64
CA VAL A 18 -10.47 -15.88 -11.03
C VAL A 18 -9.44 -16.37 -12.05
N ALA A 19 -8.80 -17.51 -11.82
CA ALA A 19 -7.83 -18.08 -12.78
C ALA A 19 -8.45 -18.45 -14.13
N LYS A 20 -9.76 -18.77 -14.18
CA LYS A 20 -10.47 -19.02 -15.43
C LYS A 20 -10.78 -17.72 -16.18
N ARG A 21 -11.10 -16.63 -15.44
CA ARG A 21 -11.38 -15.30 -15.98
C ARG A 21 -10.11 -14.63 -16.51
N GLU A 22 -9.03 -14.66 -15.74
CA GLU A 22 -7.75 -14.03 -16.06
C GLU A 22 -6.86 -14.95 -16.92
N ARG A 23 -7.45 -15.61 -17.93
CA ARG A 23 -6.74 -16.56 -18.82
C ARG A 23 -5.98 -15.88 -19.95
N GLU A 24 -6.30 -14.63 -20.23
CA GLU A 24 -5.69 -13.87 -21.31
C GLU A 24 -4.24 -13.52 -20.96
N PRO A 25 -3.30 -13.71 -21.90
CA PRO A 25 -1.90 -13.37 -21.67
C PRO A 25 -1.76 -11.85 -21.54
N TRP A 26 -1.08 -11.40 -20.49
CA TRP A 26 -0.79 -9.98 -20.31
C TRP A 26 0.40 -9.57 -21.17
N LEU A 27 0.20 -8.61 -22.06
CA LEU A 27 1.28 -7.95 -22.79
C LEU A 27 1.70 -6.69 -22.01
N LEU A 28 2.95 -6.66 -21.55
CA LEU A 28 3.49 -5.53 -20.78
C LEU A 28 4.48 -4.74 -21.64
N ALA A 29 4.15 -3.49 -21.93
CA ALA A 29 5.11 -2.53 -22.47
C ALA A 29 5.88 -1.87 -21.32
N TYR A 30 7.19 -1.71 -21.47
CA TYR A 30 8.06 -1.10 -20.46
C TYR A 30 9.07 -0.15 -21.13
N SER A 31 9.55 0.83 -20.37
CA SER A 31 10.53 1.80 -20.86
C SER A 31 11.89 1.16 -21.11
N ARG A 32 12.67 1.72 -22.04
CA ARG A 32 14.02 1.21 -22.35
C ARG A 32 14.96 1.18 -21.14
N SER A 33 14.75 2.06 -20.16
CA SER A 33 15.49 2.07 -18.89
C SER A 33 15.32 0.80 -18.05
N LEU A 34 14.30 -0.02 -18.32
CA LEU A 34 14.05 -1.28 -17.61
C LEU A 34 14.50 -2.50 -18.42
N SER A 35 15.20 -2.33 -19.55
CA SER A 35 15.60 -3.43 -20.44
C SER A 35 16.57 -4.42 -19.80
N GLU A 36 17.34 -3.99 -18.80
CA GLU A 36 18.28 -4.85 -18.07
C GLU A 36 17.58 -5.70 -16.99
N LEU A 37 16.31 -5.38 -16.66
CA LEU A 37 15.56 -6.14 -15.66
C LEU A 37 15.00 -7.43 -16.26
N PRO A 38 15.06 -8.55 -15.53
CA PRO A 38 14.40 -9.77 -15.94
C PRO A 38 12.89 -9.56 -16.10
N ALA A 39 12.29 -10.23 -17.08
CA ALA A 39 10.83 -10.17 -17.31
C ALA A 39 10.02 -10.50 -16.05
N ALA A 40 10.50 -11.42 -15.20
CA ALA A 40 9.87 -11.74 -13.92
C ALA A 40 9.83 -10.55 -12.94
N HIS A 41 10.88 -9.73 -12.90
CA HIS A 41 10.91 -8.51 -12.09
C HIS A 41 9.97 -7.44 -12.64
N ILE A 42 9.90 -7.29 -13.97
CA ILE A 42 8.95 -6.38 -14.62
C ILE A 42 7.52 -6.79 -14.30
N ALA A 43 7.19 -8.08 -14.41
CA ALA A 43 5.89 -8.61 -14.03
C ALA A 43 5.59 -8.40 -12.53
N ALA A 44 6.59 -8.56 -11.65
CA ALA A 44 6.45 -8.30 -10.22
C ALA A 44 6.20 -6.82 -9.91
N LEU A 45 6.85 -5.90 -10.65
CA LEU A 45 6.60 -4.46 -10.57
C LEU A 45 5.18 -4.13 -11.03
N TYR A 46 4.77 -4.64 -12.19
CA TYR A 46 3.41 -4.46 -12.69
C TYR A 46 2.35 -5.02 -11.74
N GLY A 47 2.66 -6.13 -11.05
CA GLY A 47 1.79 -6.70 -10.02
C GLY A 47 1.48 -5.74 -8.86
N LYS A 48 2.30 -4.71 -8.63
CA LYS A 48 2.03 -3.67 -7.64
C LYS A 48 0.88 -2.73 -8.05
N ARG A 49 0.42 -2.74 -9.31
CA ARG A 49 -0.71 -1.91 -9.78
C ARG A 49 -1.98 -2.08 -8.94
N MET A 50 -2.23 -3.30 -8.46
CA MET A 50 -3.38 -3.61 -7.62
C MET A 50 -3.31 -2.89 -6.27
N GLN A 51 -2.12 -2.60 -5.75
CA GLN A 51 -1.96 -1.82 -4.52
C GLN A 51 -2.50 -0.39 -4.70
N ILE A 52 -2.26 0.21 -5.87
CA ILE A 52 -2.77 1.55 -6.20
C ILE A 52 -4.30 1.54 -6.24
N GLU A 53 -4.91 0.56 -6.92
CA GLU A 53 -6.38 0.41 -6.97
C GLU A 53 -6.98 0.20 -5.57
N LEU A 54 -6.31 -0.58 -4.72
CA LEU A 54 -6.73 -0.78 -3.33
C LEU A 54 -6.62 0.52 -2.53
N SER A 55 -5.56 1.30 -2.68
CA SER A 55 -5.44 2.61 -2.02
C SER A 55 -6.55 3.58 -2.43
N PHE A 56 -6.93 3.62 -3.71
CA PHE A 56 -8.08 4.41 -4.16
C PHE A 56 -9.41 3.91 -3.61
N ARG A 57 -9.57 2.58 -3.45
CA ARG A 57 -10.76 2.00 -2.83
C ARG A 57 -10.85 2.34 -1.35
N ASP A 58 -9.72 2.30 -0.64
CA ASP A 58 -9.66 2.68 0.77
C ASP A 58 -10.01 4.16 0.94
N LEU A 59 -9.44 5.06 0.12
CA LEU A 59 -9.81 6.48 0.11
C LEU A 59 -11.33 6.71 0.03
N LYS A 60 -12.01 5.98 -0.87
CA LYS A 60 -13.46 6.08 -1.09
C LYS A 60 -14.30 5.45 0.01
N SER A 61 -13.77 4.48 0.74
CA SER A 61 -14.50 3.71 1.75
C SER A 61 -14.95 4.60 2.92
N HIS A 62 -16.25 4.66 3.16
CA HIS A 62 -16.86 5.35 4.31
C HIS A 62 -16.40 4.77 5.65
N ARG A 63 -16.34 3.43 5.78
CA ARG A 63 -16.11 2.78 7.09
C ARG A 63 -14.64 2.58 7.43
N PHE A 64 -13.82 2.34 6.42
CA PHE A 64 -12.45 1.86 6.63
C PHE A 64 -11.37 2.77 6.04
N GLY A 65 -11.75 3.87 5.38
CA GLY A 65 -10.79 4.87 4.94
C GLY A 65 -11.31 6.29 5.12
N ALA A 66 -11.14 7.15 4.11
CA ALA A 66 -11.27 8.59 4.29
C ALA A 66 -12.64 9.16 3.85
N ALA A 67 -13.64 8.30 3.63
CA ALA A 67 -15.02 8.73 3.37
C ALA A 67 -15.14 9.73 2.21
N PHE A 68 -14.29 9.60 1.19
CA PHE A 68 -14.22 10.59 0.10
C PHE A 68 -15.54 10.69 -0.68
N GLU A 69 -16.28 9.59 -0.80
CA GLU A 69 -17.59 9.57 -1.48
C GLU A 69 -18.65 10.42 -0.77
N ASP A 70 -18.52 10.61 0.55
CA ASP A 70 -19.47 11.38 1.36
C ASP A 70 -19.31 12.89 1.18
N THR A 71 -18.21 13.34 0.57
CA THR A 71 -17.95 14.76 0.32
C THR A 71 -18.88 15.35 -0.75
N LEU A 72 -19.48 14.51 -1.62
CA LEU A 72 -20.45 14.82 -2.69
C LEU A 72 -20.09 16.04 -3.58
N THR A 73 -18.84 16.47 -3.55
CA THR A 73 -18.36 17.70 -4.16
C THR A 73 -18.02 17.43 -5.64
N ARG A 74 -18.49 18.29 -6.54
CA ARG A 74 -18.21 18.22 -7.99
C ARG A 74 -17.22 19.29 -8.48
N ASP A 75 -16.79 20.16 -7.57
CA ASP A 75 -15.86 21.24 -7.86
C ASP A 75 -14.41 20.71 -7.90
N ALA A 76 -13.78 20.82 -9.08
CA ALA A 76 -12.43 20.31 -9.35
C ALA A 76 -11.36 20.84 -8.37
N PRO A 77 -11.21 22.17 -8.14
CA PRO A 77 -10.21 22.69 -7.20
C PRO A 77 -10.43 22.19 -5.78
N ARG A 78 -11.68 22.01 -5.35
CA ARG A 78 -11.97 21.46 -4.02
C ARG A 78 -11.59 19.98 -3.92
N LEU A 79 -11.81 19.19 -4.96
CA LEU A 79 -11.37 17.79 -5.00
C LEU A 79 -9.83 17.69 -4.96
N GLU A 80 -9.12 18.56 -5.68
CA GLU A 80 -7.65 18.62 -5.64
C GLU A 80 -7.12 18.90 -4.23
N MET A 81 -7.70 19.87 -3.52
CA MET A 81 -7.33 20.17 -2.14
C MET A 81 -7.58 18.99 -1.20
N LEU A 82 -8.74 18.31 -1.32
CA LEU A 82 -9.06 17.14 -0.49
C LEU A 82 -8.11 15.96 -0.77
N LEU A 83 -7.76 15.72 -2.03
CA LEU A 83 -6.80 14.69 -2.42
C LEU A 83 -5.39 15.01 -1.90
N LEU A 84 -4.98 16.29 -1.95
CA LEU A 84 -3.70 16.73 -1.38
C LEU A 84 -3.66 16.52 0.13
N ILE A 85 -4.70 16.94 0.86
CA ILE A 85 -4.81 16.72 2.30
C ILE A 85 -4.75 15.23 2.63
N HIS A 86 -5.47 14.40 1.87
CA HIS A 86 -5.43 12.96 2.05
C HIS A 86 -4.04 12.36 1.79
N ALA A 87 -3.35 12.81 0.74
CA ALA A 87 -1.99 12.36 0.43
C ALA A 87 -1.02 12.71 1.56
N LEU A 88 -1.10 13.93 2.11
CA LEU A 88 -0.29 14.37 3.25
C LEU A 88 -0.62 13.56 4.51
N ALA A 89 -1.90 13.27 4.76
CA ALA A 89 -2.34 12.46 5.89
C ALA A 89 -1.81 11.02 5.81
N ILE A 90 -1.88 10.38 4.63
CA ILE A 90 -1.27 9.06 4.40
C ILE A 90 0.24 9.11 4.58
N LEU A 91 0.92 10.15 4.10
CA LEU A 91 2.36 10.30 4.26
C LEU A 91 2.75 10.41 5.73
N ALA A 92 2.04 11.22 6.51
CA ALA A 92 2.27 11.36 7.95
C ALA A 92 2.05 10.03 8.69
N ALA A 93 0.95 9.33 8.39
CA ALA A 93 0.69 8.00 8.94
C ALA A 93 1.74 6.97 8.50
N TRP A 94 2.25 7.04 7.28
CA TRP A 94 3.33 6.15 6.83
C TRP A 94 4.63 6.40 7.59
N LEU A 95 5.03 7.66 7.77
CA LEU A 95 6.23 8.03 8.53
C LEU A 95 6.16 7.53 9.98
N GLU A 96 5.02 7.76 10.65
CA GLU A 96 4.78 7.27 12.00
C GLU A 96 4.79 5.74 12.03
N GLY A 97 4.15 5.09 11.06
CA GLY A 97 4.11 3.64 10.96
C GLY A 97 5.49 3.02 10.79
N VAL A 98 6.40 3.68 10.06
CA VAL A 98 7.81 3.24 9.94
C VAL A 98 8.54 3.41 11.26
N ALA A 99 8.33 4.53 11.97
CA ALA A 99 8.97 4.79 13.26
C ALA A 99 8.53 3.80 14.35
N VAL A 100 7.24 3.45 14.36
CA VAL A 100 6.64 2.58 15.37
C VAL A 100 6.89 1.09 15.09
N LYS A 101 7.28 0.74 13.86
CA LYS A 101 7.53 -0.65 13.46
C LYS A 101 8.60 -1.35 14.30
N SER A 102 9.61 -0.61 14.76
CA SER A 102 10.68 -1.12 15.64
C SER A 102 10.32 -1.07 17.13
N THR A 103 9.17 -0.48 17.49
CA THR A 103 8.70 -0.33 18.86
C THR A 103 7.79 -1.50 19.27
N THR A 104 7.49 -1.62 20.57
CA THR A 104 6.56 -2.60 21.14
C THR A 104 5.20 -2.65 20.45
N LEU A 105 4.67 -1.51 19.98
CA LEU A 105 3.41 -1.48 19.22
C LEU A 105 3.52 -2.19 17.86
N GLY A 106 4.64 -2.03 17.15
CA GLY A 106 4.92 -2.77 15.91
C GLY A 106 5.07 -4.27 16.13
N LEU A 107 5.62 -4.67 17.28
CA LEU A 107 5.71 -6.07 17.70
C LEU A 107 4.32 -6.65 18.02
N GLN A 108 3.47 -5.91 18.74
CA GLN A 108 2.10 -6.35 19.07
C GLN A 108 1.19 -6.47 17.85
N ALA A 109 1.39 -5.63 16.84
CA ALA A 109 0.65 -5.71 15.58
C ALA A 109 1.18 -6.79 14.63
N SER A 110 2.34 -7.38 14.94
CA SER A 110 2.87 -8.54 14.24
C SER A 110 2.20 -9.81 14.77
N ALA A 111 1.84 -10.73 13.88
CA ALA A 111 1.35 -12.04 14.30
C ALA A 111 2.48 -12.86 14.95
N PRO A 112 2.14 -13.82 15.84
CA PRO A 112 3.12 -14.76 16.40
C PRO A 112 3.96 -15.49 15.33
N CYS A 113 3.41 -15.63 14.11
CA CYS A 113 4.11 -16.23 12.97
C CYS A 113 5.10 -15.29 12.25
N GLY A 114 5.47 -14.14 12.85
CA GLY A 114 6.41 -13.17 12.27
C GLY A 114 5.86 -12.35 11.10
N LYS A 115 4.58 -12.53 10.73
CA LYS A 115 3.93 -11.77 9.65
C LYS A 115 3.25 -10.54 10.19
N GLN A 116 3.50 -9.38 9.57
CA GLN A 116 2.77 -8.15 9.83
C GLN A 116 1.29 -8.37 9.49
N LYS A 117 0.38 -8.22 10.46
CA LYS A 117 -1.07 -8.36 10.23
C LYS A 117 -1.65 -7.13 9.52
N HIS A 118 -1.04 -5.97 9.77
CA HIS A 118 -1.53 -4.67 9.30
C HIS A 118 -0.51 -3.99 8.40
N SER A 119 -0.99 -3.10 7.53
CA SER A 119 -0.12 -2.25 6.72
C SER A 119 0.62 -1.24 7.59
N VAL A 120 1.77 -0.74 7.12
CA VAL A 120 2.56 0.28 7.81
C VAL A 120 1.72 1.55 8.06
N VAL A 121 0.90 1.94 7.08
CA VAL A 121 0.00 3.10 7.19
C VAL A 121 -1.02 2.90 8.31
N TRP A 122 -1.61 1.70 8.43
CA TRP A 122 -2.53 1.39 9.53
C TRP A 122 -1.86 1.48 10.89
N LEU A 123 -0.62 0.98 11.03
CA LEU A 123 0.15 1.09 12.27
C LEU A 123 0.39 2.54 12.68
N GLY A 124 0.67 3.41 11.72
CA GLY A 124 0.84 4.83 11.99
C GLY A 124 -0.45 5.51 12.41
N TRP A 125 -1.57 5.23 11.74
CA TRP A 125 -2.88 5.71 12.17
C TRP A 125 -3.23 5.28 13.59
N GLU A 126 -2.94 4.01 13.92
CA GLU A 126 -3.19 3.48 15.26
C GLU A 126 -2.29 4.14 16.32
N SER A 127 -1.01 4.39 16.00
CA SER A 127 -0.11 5.14 16.89
C SER A 127 -0.61 6.57 17.11
N LEU A 128 -0.98 7.27 16.04
CA LEU A 128 -1.52 8.64 16.11
C LEU A 128 -2.80 8.69 16.94
N ARG A 129 -3.71 7.73 16.78
CA ARG A 129 -4.93 7.64 17.60
C ARG A 129 -4.62 7.46 19.08
N ARG A 130 -3.66 6.59 19.43
CA ARG A 130 -3.26 6.34 20.82
C ARG A 130 -2.48 7.50 21.45
N ARG A 131 -1.76 8.27 20.64
CA ARG A 131 -0.93 9.41 21.07
C ARG A 131 -1.62 10.77 20.88
N HIS A 132 -2.93 10.79 20.62
CA HIS A 132 -3.71 12.02 20.40
C HIS A 132 -3.12 12.95 19.31
N GLY A 133 -2.60 12.36 18.23
CA GLY A 133 -2.03 13.10 17.09
C GLY A 133 -0.59 13.56 17.28
N ILE A 134 0.05 13.24 18.41
CA ILE A 134 1.47 13.55 18.64
C ILE A 134 2.34 12.54 17.89
N LEU A 135 3.14 13.05 16.96
CA LEU A 135 4.13 12.26 16.23
C LEU A 135 5.20 11.74 17.17
N SER A 136 5.59 10.48 16.98
CA SER A 136 6.80 9.95 17.60
C SER A 136 8.03 10.68 17.06
N PRO A 137 9.12 10.78 17.84
CA PRO A 137 10.37 11.35 17.33
C PRO A 137 10.76 10.61 16.04
N PRO A 138 11.17 11.33 14.99
CA PRO A 138 11.38 10.73 13.68
C PRO A 138 12.45 9.65 13.80
N ALA A 139 12.07 8.40 13.54
CA ALA A 139 13.05 7.34 13.47
C ALA A 139 14.06 7.67 12.35
N PRO A 140 15.38 7.59 12.59
CA PRO A 140 16.39 7.89 11.57
C PRO A 140 16.21 7.05 10.30
N ASP A 141 15.58 5.88 10.42
CA ASP A 141 15.24 5.00 9.32
C ASP A 141 14.12 5.53 8.42
N ALA A 142 13.14 6.27 8.95
CA ALA A 142 12.03 6.82 8.18
C ALA A 142 12.53 7.94 7.24
N VAL A 143 13.33 8.87 7.79
CA VAL A 143 13.94 9.96 7.03
C VAL A 143 14.89 9.42 5.96
N ARG A 144 15.72 8.43 6.31
CA ARG A 144 16.63 7.78 5.36
C ARG A 144 15.89 7.11 4.21
N ARG A 145 14.78 6.41 4.49
CA ARG A 145 13.94 5.79 3.46
C ARG A 145 13.28 6.83 2.57
N LEU A 146 12.73 7.90 3.14
CA LEU A 146 12.13 8.99 2.36
C LEU A 146 13.17 9.64 1.44
N ARG A 147 14.36 9.95 1.97
CA ARG A 147 15.47 10.47 1.16
C ARG A 147 15.83 9.55 0.01
N ASN A 148 15.98 8.25 0.28
CA ASN A 148 16.31 7.28 -0.76
C ASN A 148 15.20 7.16 -1.81
N LEU A 149 13.93 7.25 -1.41
CA LEU A 149 12.80 7.25 -2.35
C LEU A 149 12.80 8.50 -3.24
N LEU A 150 13.08 9.68 -2.67
CA LEU A 150 13.16 10.94 -3.42
C LEU A 150 14.35 10.95 -4.39
N VAL A 151 15.52 10.46 -3.94
CA VAL A 151 16.72 10.36 -4.78
C VAL A 151 16.54 9.36 -5.92
N ASN A 152 15.83 8.26 -5.69
CA ASN A 152 15.57 7.24 -6.71
C ASN A 152 14.37 7.58 -7.61
N ALA A 153 13.62 8.63 -7.29
CA ALA A 153 12.47 9.10 -8.09
C ALA A 153 12.84 10.27 -9.03
N ALA A 154 13.99 10.90 -8.81
CA ALA A 154 14.60 11.92 -9.67
C ALA A 154 15.51 11.24 -10.71
#